data_AF-A0A2B7WFN1-F1
#
_entry.id   AF-A0A2B7WFN1-F1
#
_cell.length_a   1.000
_cell.length_b   1.000
_cell.length_c   1.000
_cell.angle_alpha   90.00
_cell.angle_beta   90.00
_cell.angle_gamma   90.00
#
_symmetry.space_group_name_H-M   'P 1'
#
loop_
_entity.id
_entity.type
_entity.pdbx_description
1 polymer ?
#
loop_
_entity_poly.entity_id
_entity_poly.type
_entity_poly.pdbx_seq_one_letter_code
_entity_poly.pdbx_strand_id
1 'polypeptide(L)'
;MTTVPQKRTLFESDVERRDPNNGPYGIFITVSQGKSITAHENLIHSYCEIWSGITDSMLALLWGSSRERADAMNMVQKQNSKLRDINSKSGRQRNMGLIDYQDWVQAGRQLDLAIRDYYIYNSDARYYDVEDFIWERTQKRHYPDSWRVEWKRYQREIERNSSKYNDGNCYALNRCRHQRATAIRGQQKAVACSAPRPTKRRAKADHKLTPIR
;
A
#
# COMPACT_ATOMS: atom_id res chain seq x y z
N MET A 1 12.26 -47.84 -33.62
CA MET A 1 11.56 -46.61 -34.02
C MET A 1 10.43 -46.40 -33.02
N THR A 2 10.60 -45.47 -32.09
CA THR A 2 9.66 -45.24 -30.99
C THR A 2 9.48 -43.73 -30.87
N THR A 3 8.31 -43.26 -31.29
CA THR A 3 7.90 -41.86 -31.26
C THR A 3 7.68 -41.39 -29.83
N VAL A 4 8.52 -40.46 -29.38
CA VAL A 4 8.35 -39.71 -28.12
C VAL A 4 7.26 -38.65 -28.35
N PRO A 5 6.25 -38.52 -27.47
CA PRO A 5 5.22 -37.51 -27.64
C PRO A 5 5.80 -36.12 -27.32
N GLN A 6 5.70 -35.21 -28.30
CA GLN A 6 6.00 -33.79 -28.13
C GLN A 6 5.13 -33.21 -27.01
N LYS A 7 5.79 -32.87 -25.90
CA LYS A 7 5.21 -32.05 -24.84
C LYS A 7 4.90 -30.68 -25.43
N ARG A 8 3.62 -30.29 -25.41
CA ARG A 8 3.11 -29.00 -25.89
C ARG A 8 3.97 -27.86 -25.35
N THR A 9 4.65 -27.14 -26.25
CA THR A 9 5.16 -25.79 -26.03
C THR A 9 3.96 -24.85 -25.99
N LEU A 10 3.42 -24.67 -24.78
CA LEU A 10 2.52 -23.54 -24.50
C LEU A 10 3.41 -22.31 -24.28
N PHE A 11 3.41 -21.43 -25.29
CA PHE A 11 3.63 -19.99 -25.23
C PHE A 11 4.43 -19.44 -24.02
N GLU A 12 5.74 -19.32 -24.19
CA GLU A 12 6.60 -18.54 -23.28
C GLU A 12 6.51 -17.03 -23.60
N SER A 13 5.28 -16.54 -23.79
CA SER A 13 4.91 -15.13 -23.60
C SER A 13 4.36 -14.91 -22.18
N ASP A 14 4.69 -15.83 -21.27
CA ASP A 14 4.13 -15.89 -19.93
C ASP A 14 4.73 -14.79 -19.04
N VAL A 15 3.80 -13.93 -18.62
CA VAL A 15 3.93 -12.89 -17.60
C VAL A 15 4.72 -11.67 -18.09
N GLU A 16 4.03 -10.79 -18.82
CA GLU A 16 4.34 -9.37 -18.83
C GLU A 16 4.65 -8.92 -17.39
N ARG A 17 5.93 -8.64 -17.17
CA ARG A 17 6.49 -8.13 -15.92
C ARG A 17 5.71 -6.86 -15.56
N ARG A 18 4.85 -6.95 -14.53
CA ARG A 18 3.83 -5.95 -14.18
C ARG A 18 4.47 -4.58 -13.89
N ASP A 19 3.97 -3.54 -14.56
CA ASP A 19 4.47 -2.16 -14.41
C ASP A 19 4.24 -1.65 -12.98
N PRO A 20 5.26 -1.25 -12.21
CA PRO A 20 5.09 -0.73 -10.86
C PRO A 20 4.34 0.62 -10.78
N ASN A 21 4.16 1.33 -11.90
CA ASN A 21 3.39 2.59 -11.95
C ASN A 21 1.91 2.39 -12.34
N ASN A 22 1.58 1.27 -12.98
CA ASN A 22 0.22 0.90 -13.43
C ASN A 22 -0.23 -0.48 -12.91
N GLY A 23 0.52 -1.05 -11.97
CA GLY A 23 0.33 -2.42 -11.51
C GLY A 23 -0.87 -2.57 -10.58
N PRO A 24 -1.48 -3.77 -10.50
CA PRO A 24 -2.74 -4.02 -9.82
C PRO A 24 -2.73 -3.73 -8.31
N TYR A 25 -1.56 -3.56 -7.66
CA TYR A 25 -1.48 -3.13 -6.26
C TYR A 25 -2.16 -1.78 -5.99
N GLY A 26 -2.31 -0.95 -7.03
CA GLY A 26 -2.89 0.39 -6.94
C GLY A 26 -4.32 0.44 -6.41
N ILE A 27 -5.02 -0.68 -6.30
CA ILE A 27 -6.33 -0.73 -5.64
C ILE A 27 -6.19 -0.50 -4.11
N PHE A 28 -5.09 -0.94 -3.49
CA PHE A 28 -4.96 -0.96 -2.03
C PHE A 28 -3.68 -0.34 -1.46
N ILE A 29 -2.57 -0.32 -2.22
CA ILE A 29 -1.26 0.13 -1.73
C ILE A 29 -0.79 1.34 -2.54
N THR A 30 -0.51 2.45 -1.87
CA THR A 30 0.08 3.63 -2.51
C THR A 30 1.60 3.58 -2.37
N VAL A 31 2.33 3.53 -3.48
CA VAL A 31 3.79 3.53 -3.46
C VAL A 31 4.32 4.80 -2.81
N SER A 32 5.26 4.70 -1.87
CA SER A 32 5.97 5.89 -1.38
C SER A 32 6.86 6.47 -2.48
N GLN A 33 6.87 7.79 -2.63
CA GLN A 33 7.84 8.52 -3.46
C GLN A 33 9.24 8.57 -2.80
N GLY A 34 9.61 7.52 -2.05
CA GLY A 34 10.80 7.48 -1.22
C GLY A 34 12.02 8.02 -1.94
N LYS A 35 12.75 8.93 -1.29
CA LYS A 35 13.97 9.55 -1.85
C LYS A 35 15.20 8.63 -1.74
N SER A 36 15.03 7.36 -1.36
CA SER A 36 16.15 6.42 -1.22
C SER A 36 16.69 6.03 -2.59
N ILE A 37 18.01 5.86 -2.62
CA ILE A 37 18.75 5.40 -3.78
C ILE A 37 19.22 3.98 -3.46
N THR A 38 18.97 3.05 -4.37
CA THR A 38 19.39 1.66 -4.22
C THR A 38 20.90 1.60 -4.02
N ALA A 39 21.37 0.75 -3.10
CA ALA A 39 22.80 0.56 -2.89
C ALA A 39 23.44 -0.04 -4.15
N HIS A 40 24.63 0.43 -4.52
CA HIS A 40 25.41 -0.24 -5.56
C HIS A 40 25.80 -1.65 -5.13
N GLU A 41 25.86 -2.58 -6.09
CA GLU A 41 26.12 -4.00 -5.83
C GLU A 41 27.38 -4.24 -4.98
N ASN A 42 28.46 -3.52 -5.29
CA ASN A 42 29.72 -3.60 -4.56
C ASN A 42 29.68 -3.05 -3.13
N LEU A 43 28.61 -2.34 -2.75
CA LEU A 43 28.40 -1.75 -1.43
C LEU A 43 27.31 -2.45 -0.62
N ILE A 44 26.56 -3.39 -1.20
CA ILE A 44 25.46 -4.11 -0.55
C ILE A 44 25.92 -4.69 0.79
N HIS A 45 27.07 -5.35 0.83
CA HIS A 45 27.60 -5.95 2.07
C HIS A 45 27.81 -4.92 3.19
N SER A 46 28.21 -3.68 2.88
CA SER A 46 28.36 -2.62 3.89
C SER A 46 27.02 -2.19 4.51
N TYR A 47 25.91 -2.36 3.78
CA TYR A 47 24.58 -2.03 4.27
C TYR A 47 23.88 -3.23 4.91
N CYS A 48 24.21 -4.46 4.49
CA CYS A 48 23.61 -5.69 5.02
C CYS A 48 23.70 -5.81 6.54
N GLU A 49 24.83 -5.46 7.16
CA GLU A 49 24.96 -5.51 8.63
C GLU A 49 23.96 -4.58 9.32
N ILE A 50 23.80 -3.37 8.78
CA ILE A 50 22.88 -2.34 9.27
C ILE A 50 21.43 -2.78 9.07
N TRP A 51 21.11 -3.31 7.89
CA TRP A 51 19.77 -3.81 7.58
C TRP A 51 19.41 -5.01 8.46
N SER A 52 20.35 -5.95 8.64
CA SER A 52 20.12 -7.13 9.49
C SER A 52 19.78 -6.72 10.92
N GLY A 53 20.46 -5.69 11.46
CA GLY A 53 20.21 -5.14 12.78
C GLY A 53 18.85 -4.46 12.99
N ILE A 54 18.06 -4.23 11.94
CA ILE A 54 16.70 -3.65 12.04
C ILE A 54 15.60 -4.62 11.60
N THR A 55 15.92 -5.89 11.37
CA THR A 55 14.96 -6.90 10.89
C THR A 55 13.71 -6.96 11.74
N ASP A 56 13.85 -6.97 13.07
CA ASP A 56 12.70 -7.01 13.98
C ASP A 56 11.83 -5.77 13.87
N SER A 57 12.43 -4.59 13.65
CA SER A 57 11.68 -3.36 13.41
C SER A 57 10.90 -3.45 12.10
N MET A 58 11.52 -3.93 11.01
CA MET A 58 10.85 -4.11 9.72
C MET A 58 9.69 -5.12 9.81
N LEU A 59 9.86 -6.20 10.57
CA LEU A 59 8.79 -7.16 10.83
C LEU A 59 7.69 -6.57 11.72
N ALA A 60 8.03 -5.73 12.69
CA ALA A 60 7.07 -5.01 13.51
C ALA A 60 6.28 -3.98 12.69
N LEU A 61 6.86 -3.36 11.66
CA LEU A 61 6.11 -2.50 10.73
C LEU A 61 4.98 -3.27 10.02
N LEU A 62 5.23 -4.53 9.64
CA LEU A 62 4.25 -5.39 8.98
C LEU A 62 3.21 -5.94 9.96
N TRP A 63 3.65 -6.50 11.08
CA TRP A 63 2.83 -7.37 11.92
C TRP A 63 2.58 -6.86 13.34
N GLY A 64 3.23 -5.76 13.73
CA GLY A 64 3.08 -5.19 15.06
C GLY A 64 1.76 -4.45 15.24
N SER A 65 1.37 -4.26 16.49
CA SER A 65 0.33 -3.32 16.89
C SER A 65 0.66 -1.88 16.46
N SER A 66 -0.32 -0.98 16.53
CA SER A 66 -0.11 0.45 16.23
C SER A 66 1.04 1.07 17.02
N ARG A 67 1.24 0.65 18.28
CA ARG A 67 2.34 1.12 19.12
C ARG A 67 3.68 0.57 18.66
N GLU A 68 3.77 -0.74 18.46
CA GLU A 68 5.01 -1.38 17.98
C GLU A 68 5.43 -0.85 16.61
N ARG A 69 4.47 -0.58 15.72
CA ARG A 69 4.74 0.06 14.42
C ARG A 69 5.30 1.46 14.58
N ALA A 70 4.78 2.26 15.52
CA ALA A 70 5.32 3.60 15.77
C ALA A 70 6.76 3.55 16.32
N ASP A 71 7.02 2.64 17.26
CA ASP A 71 8.35 2.43 17.83
C ASP A 71 9.34 1.94 16.76
N ALA A 72 8.92 0.99 15.90
CA ALA A 72 9.70 0.51 14.78
C ALA A 72 9.99 1.61 13.73
N MET A 73 9.01 2.48 13.43
CA MET A 73 9.22 3.63 12.55
C MET A 73 10.34 4.53 13.08
N ASN A 74 10.31 4.83 14.37
CA ASN A 74 11.35 5.65 15.02
C ASN A 74 12.73 4.98 14.94
N MET A 75 12.78 3.66 15.14
CA MET A 75 14.03 2.89 15.04
C MET A 75 14.61 2.93 13.63
N VAL A 76 13.77 2.73 12.60
CA VAL A 76 14.22 2.77 11.20
C VAL A 76 14.64 4.19 10.80
N GLN A 77 13.94 5.22 11.26
CA GLN A 77 14.35 6.61 11.05
C GLN A 77 15.71 6.92 11.69
N LYS A 78 15.95 6.46 12.91
CA LYS A 78 17.25 6.59 13.59
C LYS A 78 18.36 5.90 12.78
N GLN A 79 18.09 4.70 12.27
CA GLN A 79 19.07 3.97 11.46
C GLN A 79 19.33 4.65 10.11
N ASN A 80 18.29 5.18 9.46
CA ASN A 80 18.44 5.99 8.25
C ASN A 80 19.29 7.24 8.50
N SER A 81 19.19 7.88 9.66
CA SER A 81 20.08 8.99 10.03
C SER A 81 21.53 8.53 10.15
N LYS A 82 21.79 7.40 10.82
CA LYS A 82 23.14 6.81 10.91
C LYS A 82 23.71 6.47 9.54
N LEU A 83 22.90 5.93 8.64
CA LEU A 83 23.28 5.64 7.26
C LEU A 83 23.66 6.90 6.47
N ARG A 84 22.91 8.00 6.63
CA ARG A 84 23.27 9.29 6.03
C ARG A 84 24.64 9.78 6.50
N ASP A 85 24.96 9.58 7.77
CA ASP A 85 26.25 9.98 8.33
C ASP A 85 27.39 9.12 7.77
N ILE A 86 27.19 7.80 7.68
CA ILE A 86 28.15 6.87 7.06
C ILE A 86 28.38 7.24 5.60
N ASN A 87 27.29 7.43 4.83
CA ASN A 87 27.37 7.82 3.44
C ASN A 87 28.16 9.12 3.25
N SER A 88 27.91 10.12 4.10
CA SER A 88 28.61 11.41 4.05
C SER A 88 30.11 11.23 4.34
N LYS A 89 30.47 10.46 5.37
CA LYS A 89 31.87 10.19 5.74
C LYS A 89 32.63 9.40 4.67
N SER A 90 31.94 8.52 3.96
CA SER A 90 32.51 7.67 2.90
C SER A 90 32.43 8.29 1.50
N GLY A 91 32.03 9.56 1.37
CA GLY A 91 31.91 10.25 0.07
C GLY A 91 30.82 9.66 -0.85
N ARG A 92 29.83 8.95 -0.29
CA ARG A 92 28.73 8.32 -1.01
C ARG A 92 27.53 9.25 -1.10
N GLN A 93 26.60 8.97 -2.00
CA GLN A 93 25.34 9.71 -2.06
C GLN A 93 24.57 9.58 -0.75
N ARG A 94 24.12 10.70 -0.19
CA ARG A 94 23.48 10.78 1.13
C ARG A 94 22.32 9.80 1.31
N ASN A 95 21.53 9.57 0.26
CA ASN A 95 20.33 8.74 0.30
C ASN A 95 20.54 7.28 -0.14
N MET A 96 21.79 6.86 -0.37
CA MET A 96 22.11 5.50 -0.78
C MET A 96 21.87 4.49 0.35
N GLY A 97 21.23 3.37 0.02
CA GLY A 97 21.00 2.27 0.97
C GLY A 97 20.05 2.61 2.12
N LEU A 98 19.37 3.76 2.07
CA LEU A 98 18.33 4.10 3.04
C LEU A 98 17.14 3.14 2.89
N ILE A 99 16.44 2.92 4.00
CA ILE A 99 15.26 2.08 4.06
C ILE A 99 14.00 2.90 3.78
N ASP A 100 13.28 2.57 2.71
CA ASP A 100 11.97 3.14 2.37
C ASP A 100 10.85 2.51 3.21
N TYR A 101 10.93 2.69 4.53
CA TYR A 101 10.07 2.03 5.51
C TYR A 101 8.57 2.39 5.39
N GLN A 102 8.23 3.45 4.66
CA GLN A 102 6.84 3.83 4.40
C GLN A 102 6.09 2.75 3.63
N ASP A 103 6.75 2.06 2.70
CA ASP A 103 6.16 0.94 1.94
C ASP A 103 5.78 -0.21 2.91
N TRP A 104 6.62 -0.51 3.91
CA TRP A 104 6.35 -1.51 4.95
C TRP A 104 5.23 -1.09 5.90
N VAL A 105 5.15 0.20 6.27
CA VAL A 105 4.05 0.72 7.10
C VAL A 105 2.71 0.56 6.39
N GLN A 106 2.66 0.86 5.08
CA GLN A 106 1.44 0.72 4.30
C GLN A 106 1.07 -0.75 4.12
N ALA A 107 2.03 -1.60 3.78
CA ALA A 107 1.84 -3.05 3.70
C ALA A 107 1.28 -3.62 5.01
N GLY A 108 1.82 -3.24 6.16
CA GLY A 108 1.31 -3.68 7.46
C GLY A 108 -0.17 -3.32 7.68
N ARG A 109 -0.58 -2.10 7.30
CA ARG A 109 -1.99 -1.70 7.37
C ARG A 109 -2.89 -2.53 6.44
N GLN A 110 -2.37 -2.91 5.28
CA GLN A 110 -3.10 -3.77 4.36
C GLN A 110 -3.18 -5.22 4.85
N LEU A 111 -2.16 -5.72 5.55
CA LEU A 111 -2.23 -7.04 6.21
C LEU A 111 -3.31 -7.09 7.30
N ASP A 112 -3.47 -6.02 8.10
CA ASP A 112 -4.58 -5.93 9.06
C ASP A 112 -5.95 -6.06 8.35
N LEU A 113 -6.08 -5.42 7.18
CA LEU A 113 -7.28 -5.50 6.36
C LEU A 113 -7.44 -6.87 5.70
N ALA A 114 -6.35 -7.54 5.33
CA ALA A 114 -6.38 -8.88 4.76
C ALA A 114 -6.88 -9.90 5.79
N ILE A 115 -6.46 -9.78 7.06
CA ILE A 115 -6.98 -10.60 8.16
C ILE A 115 -8.49 -10.38 8.32
N ARG A 116 -8.94 -9.11 8.27
CA ARG A 116 -10.37 -8.80 8.33
C ARG A 116 -11.14 -9.40 7.15
N ASP A 117 -10.61 -9.25 5.94
CA ASP A 117 -11.25 -9.73 4.72
C ASP A 117 -11.35 -11.26 4.69
N TYR A 118 -10.37 -11.98 5.28
CA TYR A 118 -10.48 -13.42 5.54
C TYR A 118 -11.71 -13.76 6.39
N TYR A 119 -11.92 -13.07 7.52
CA TYR A 119 -13.07 -13.38 8.39
C TYR A 119 -14.44 -12.96 7.82
N ILE A 120 -14.50 -11.90 7.01
CA ILE A 120 -15.77 -11.39 6.48
C ILE A 120 -16.13 -12.06 5.15
N TYR A 121 -15.13 -12.31 4.30
CA TYR A 121 -15.33 -12.71 2.91
C TYR A 121 -14.63 -14.03 2.55
N ASN A 122 -13.89 -14.64 3.49
CA ASN A 122 -13.04 -15.81 3.22
C ASN A 122 -12.09 -15.58 2.04
N SER A 123 -11.46 -14.39 2.01
CA SER A 123 -10.62 -13.94 0.90
C SER A 123 -9.21 -13.58 1.35
N ASP A 124 -8.23 -14.20 0.68
CA ASP A 124 -6.80 -13.95 0.86
C ASP A 124 -6.21 -13.06 -0.24
N ALA A 125 -7.03 -12.52 -1.14
CA ALA A 125 -6.53 -11.77 -2.31
C ALA A 125 -5.62 -10.59 -1.91
N ARG A 126 -6.02 -9.84 -0.88
CA ARG A 126 -5.23 -8.71 -0.35
C ARG A 126 -3.90 -9.16 0.26
N TYR A 127 -3.81 -10.38 0.81
CA TYR A 127 -2.54 -10.91 1.32
C TYR A 127 -1.54 -11.06 0.16
N TYR A 128 -1.95 -11.69 -0.94
CA TYR A 128 -1.08 -11.91 -2.10
C TYR A 128 -0.63 -10.60 -2.74
N ASP A 129 -1.52 -9.60 -2.82
CA ASP A 129 -1.13 -8.25 -3.29
C ASP A 129 -0.04 -7.62 -2.41
N VAL A 130 -0.11 -7.79 -1.09
CA VAL A 130 0.91 -7.26 -0.17
C VAL A 130 2.21 -8.07 -0.23
N GLU A 131 2.12 -9.39 -0.36
CA GLU A 131 3.27 -10.29 -0.50
C GLU A 131 4.09 -9.94 -1.74
N ASP A 132 3.44 -9.87 -2.91
CA ASP A 132 4.08 -9.51 -4.16
C ASP A 132 4.67 -8.09 -4.10
N PHE A 133 3.93 -7.14 -3.53
CA PHE A 133 4.42 -5.76 -3.36
C PHE A 133 5.71 -5.70 -2.54
N ILE A 134 5.77 -6.38 -1.39
CA ILE A 134 6.97 -6.40 -0.55
C ILE A 134 8.10 -7.18 -1.21
N TRP A 135 7.79 -8.30 -1.87
CA TRP A 135 8.78 -9.09 -2.61
C TRP A 135 9.48 -8.24 -3.67
N GLU A 136 8.73 -7.51 -4.50
CA GLU A 136 9.30 -6.63 -5.52
C GLU A 136 10.22 -5.56 -4.92
N ARG A 137 9.83 -4.97 -3.78
CA ARG A 137 10.62 -3.93 -3.11
C ARG A 137 11.92 -4.49 -2.56
N THR A 138 11.86 -5.67 -1.94
CA THR A 138 13.04 -6.38 -1.45
C THR A 138 14.02 -6.64 -2.59
N GLN A 139 13.53 -7.14 -3.73
CA GLN A 139 14.38 -7.40 -4.90
C GLN A 139 14.97 -6.12 -5.51
N LYS A 140 14.14 -5.09 -5.76
CA LYS A 140 14.55 -3.81 -6.40
C LYS A 140 15.52 -2.99 -5.54
N ARG A 141 15.49 -3.17 -4.22
CA ARG A 141 16.36 -2.43 -3.27
C ARG A 141 17.48 -3.27 -2.68
N HIS A 142 17.55 -4.56 -3.03
CA HIS A 142 18.48 -5.54 -2.45
C HIS A 142 18.38 -5.64 -0.93
N TYR A 143 17.18 -5.49 -0.37
CA TYR A 143 16.98 -5.66 1.06
C TYR A 143 17.06 -7.13 1.48
N PRO A 144 17.25 -7.42 2.78
CA PRO A 144 17.27 -8.79 3.28
C PRO A 144 15.96 -9.54 3.02
N ASP A 145 16.07 -10.80 2.59
CA ASP A 145 14.91 -11.69 2.41
C ASP A 145 14.14 -11.96 3.70
N SER A 146 14.77 -11.74 4.87
CA SER A 146 14.13 -11.83 6.18
C SER A 146 13.01 -10.81 6.39
N TRP A 147 12.88 -9.81 5.52
CA TRP A 147 11.84 -8.78 5.59
C TRP A 147 10.59 -9.11 4.76
N ARG A 148 10.56 -10.28 4.12
CA ARG A 148 9.43 -10.74 3.32
C ARG A 148 8.19 -10.97 4.17
N VAL A 149 7.04 -10.92 3.52
CA VAL A 149 5.76 -11.39 4.06
C VAL A 149 5.74 -12.91 3.90
N GLU A 150 5.33 -13.63 4.95
CA GLU A 150 5.30 -15.10 4.94
C GLU A 150 3.90 -15.62 5.25
N TRP A 151 3.45 -16.58 4.44
CA TRP A 151 2.13 -17.22 4.58
C TRP A 151 1.92 -17.79 5.99
N LYS A 152 2.91 -18.50 6.53
CA LYS A 152 2.84 -19.07 7.89
C LYS A 152 2.63 -18.01 8.97
N ARG A 153 3.15 -16.78 8.77
CA ARG A 153 2.95 -15.69 9.73
C ARG A 153 1.56 -15.09 9.58
N TYR A 154 1.08 -14.93 8.35
CA TYR A 154 -0.30 -14.53 8.09
C TYR A 154 -1.32 -15.48 8.73
N GLN A 155 -1.15 -16.80 8.57
CA GLN A 155 -2.00 -17.79 9.21
C GLN A 155 -2.02 -17.68 10.74
N ARG A 156 -0.84 -17.52 11.37
CA ARG A 156 -0.76 -17.29 12.82
C ARG A 156 -1.49 -16.02 13.26
N GLU A 157 -1.42 -14.95 12.46
CA GLU A 157 -2.13 -13.71 12.78
C GLU A 157 -3.64 -13.83 12.58
N ILE A 158 -4.11 -14.63 11.61
CA ILE A 158 -5.52 -15.03 11.51
C ILE A 158 -5.91 -15.73 12.82
N GLU A 159 -5.22 -16.82 13.19
CA GLU A 159 -5.52 -17.60 14.40
C GLU A 159 -5.54 -16.75 15.67
N ARG A 160 -4.56 -15.87 15.83
CA ARG A 160 -4.45 -14.91 16.95
C ARG A 160 -5.64 -13.95 17.00
N ASN A 161 -6.20 -13.57 15.85
CA ASN A 161 -7.34 -12.68 15.76
C ASN A 161 -8.71 -13.41 15.76
N SER A 162 -8.73 -14.75 15.88
CA SER A 162 -9.97 -15.54 15.79
C SER A 162 -11.04 -15.12 16.79
N SER A 163 -10.70 -14.94 18.07
CA SER A 163 -11.66 -14.50 19.11
C SER A 163 -12.33 -13.17 18.79
N LYS A 164 -11.58 -12.21 18.24
CA LYS A 164 -12.09 -10.89 17.85
C LYS A 164 -13.20 -10.96 16.80
N TYR A 165 -13.18 -11.99 15.94
CA TYR A 165 -14.13 -12.13 14.83
C TYR A 165 -15.15 -13.26 15.04
N ASN A 166 -14.89 -14.21 15.93
CA ASN A 166 -15.77 -15.36 16.22
C ASN A 166 -16.95 -15.01 17.16
N ASP A 167 -16.83 -13.97 18.01
CA ASP A 167 -17.87 -13.59 18.99
C ASP A 167 -19.12 -12.88 18.38
N GLY A 168 -19.51 -13.23 17.14
CA GLY A 168 -20.76 -12.79 16.52
C GLY A 168 -20.84 -11.32 16.08
N ASN A 169 -19.79 -10.52 16.29
CA ASN A 169 -19.79 -9.08 16.03
C ASN A 169 -19.42 -8.68 14.58
N CYS A 170 -19.01 -9.65 13.74
CA CYS A 170 -18.63 -9.38 12.35
C CYS A 170 -19.80 -8.83 11.50
N TYR A 171 -21.05 -9.17 11.84
CA TYR A 171 -22.24 -8.64 11.17
C TYR A 171 -22.74 -7.30 11.74
N ALA A 172 -22.41 -6.94 12.98
CA ALA A 172 -22.89 -5.70 13.62
C ALA A 172 -22.06 -4.46 13.26
N LEU A 173 -20.76 -4.62 12.97
CA LEU A 173 -19.91 -3.54 12.43
C LEU A 173 -20.39 -3.04 11.05
N ASN A 174 -21.00 -3.92 10.25
CA ASN A 174 -21.56 -3.57 8.94
C ASN A 174 -22.88 -2.79 9.03
N ARG A 175 -23.74 -3.05 10.04
CA ARG A 175 -24.98 -2.26 10.24
C ARG A 175 -24.69 -0.80 10.63
N CYS A 176 -23.72 -0.55 11.52
CA CYS A 176 -23.39 0.82 11.93
C CYS A 176 -22.79 1.67 10.79
N ARG A 177 -22.04 1.07 9.85
CA ARG A 177 -21.51 1.79 8.68
C ARG A 177 -22.55 1.99 7.58
N HIS A 178 -23.41 1.01 7.34
CA HIS A 178 -24.53 1.19 6.40
C HIS A 178 -25.50 2.28 6.89
N GLN A 179 -25.84 2.29 8.19
CA GLN A 179 -26.70 3.32 8.79
C GLN A 179 -26.07 4.73 8.77
N ARG A 180 -24.74 4.84 8.96
CA ARG A 180 -24.03 6.14 8.80
C ARG A 180 -23.98 6.60 7.35
N ALA A 181 -23.78 5.70 6.38
CA ALA A 181 -23.76 6.05 4.96
C ALA A 181 -25.14 6.49 4.44
N THR A 182 -26.23 5.85 4.89
CA THR A 182 -27.60 6.32 4.57
C THR A 182 -27.98 7.60 5.30
N ALA A 183 -27.54 7.80 6.55
CA ALA A 183 -27.79 9.05 7.28
C ALA A 183 -27.10 10.27 6.63
N ILE A 184 -25.86 10.12 6.17
CA ILE A 184 -25.11 11.19 5.47
C ILE A 184 -25.75 11.48 4.09
N ARG A 185 -26.21 10.45 3.35
CA ARG A 185 -26.97 10.65 2.10
C ARG A 185 -28.34 11.29 2.34
N GLY A 186 -29.00 10.99 3.45
CA GLY A 186 -30.26 11.63 3.85
C GLY A 186 -30.10 13.11 4.16
N GLN A 187 -29.03 13.49 4.85
CA GLN A 187 -28.72 14.90 5.16
C GLN A 187 -28.32 15.70 3.91
N GLN A 188 -27.58 15.11 2.96
CA GLN A 188 -27.23 15.78 1.70
C GLN A 188 -28.45 15.98 0.77
N LYS A 189 -29.41 15.05 0.76
CA LYS A 189 -30.68 15.23 0.02
C LYS A 189 -31.59 16.30 0.66
N ALA A 190 -31.61 16.41 1.98
CA ALA A 190 -32.40 17.43 2.68
C ALA A 190 -31.87 18.86 2.45
N VAL A 191 -30.55 19.04 2.31
CA VAL A 191 -29.96 20.35 2.00
C VAL A 191 -30.19 20.76 0.54
N ALA A 192 -30.23 19.79 -0.39
CA ALA A 192 -30.49 20.05 -1.81
C ALA A 192 -31.94 20.46 -2.12
N CYS A 193 -32.92 20.03 -1.31
CA CYS A 193 -34.32 20.44 -1.46
C CYS A 193 -34.64 21.84 -0.89
N SER A 194 -33.70 22.46 -0.16
CA SER A 194 -33.88 23.75 0.51
C SER A 194 -33.24 24.92 -0.25
N ALA A 195 -32.57 24.67 -1.37
CA ALA A 195 -31.93 25.72 -2.16
C ALA A 195 -32.95 26.41 -3.09
N PRO A 196 -33.14 27.74 -3.00
CA PRO A 196 -34.04 28.46 -3.90
C PRO A 196 -33.51 28.43 -5.34
N ARG A 197 -34.40 28.15 -6.29
CA ARG A 197 -34.09 28.11 -7.73
C ARG A 197 -33.52 29.45 -8.22
N PRO A 198 -32.44 29.46 -9.00
CA PRO A 198 -31.96 30.69 -9.64
C PRO A 198 -32.92 31.09 -10.75
N THR A 199 -33.40 32.33 -10.70
CA THR A 199 -34.24 32.95 -11.72
C THR A 199 -33.42 33.24 -12.97
N LYS A 200 -33.86 32.67 -14.11
CA LYS A 200 -33.27 32.91 -15.44
C LYS A 200 -33.41 34.39 -15.81
N ARG A 201 -32.29 35.13 -15.85
CA ARG A 201 -32.22 36.45 -16.50
C ARG A 201 -32.21 36.27 -18.02
N ARG A 202 -33.28 36.75 -18.65
CA ARG A 202 -33.54 36.80 -20.09
C ARG A 202 -32.74 37.96 -20.67
N ALA A 203 -31.74 37.69 -21.52
CA ALA A 203 -31.09 38.73 -22.32
C ALA A 203 -32.08 39.20 -23.40
N LYS A 204 -32.48 40.48 -23.33
CA LYS A 204 -33.15 41.17 -24.44
C LYS A 204 -32.08 41.90 -25.24
N ALA A 205 -32.05 41.61 -26.54
CA ALA A 205 -31.39 42.43 -27.54
C ALA A 205 -32.18 43.73 -27.72
N ASP A 206 -31.49 44.87 -27.74
CA ASP A 206 -32.05 46.13 -28.25
C ASP A 206 -31.10 46.70 -29.30
N HIS A 207 -31.58 46.64 -30.54
CA HIS A 207 -31.13 47.46 -31.65
C HIS A 207 -31.34 48.94 -31.32
N LYS A 208 -30.33 49.78 -31.55
CA LYS A 208 -30.53 51.21 -31.82
C LYS A 208 -29.87 51.59 -33.14
N LEU A 209 -30.73 51.82 -34.12
CA LEU A 209 -30.49 52.63 -35.31
C LEU A 209 -30.25 54.07 -34.89
N THR A 210 -29.22 54.71 -35.42
CA THR A 210 -29.06 56.17 -35.42
C THR A 210 -29.36 56.72 -36.81
N PRO A 211 -30.18 57.78 -36.95
CA PRO A 211 -30.32 58.50 -38.20
C PRO A 211 -29.37 59.70 -38.28
N ILE A 212 -28.89 59.85 -39.51
CA ILE A 212 -28.26 60.95 -40.25
C ILE A 212 -28.54 62.37 -39.74
N ARG A 213 -27.47 63.18 -39.65
CA ARG A 213 -27.32 64.46 -40.37
C ARG A 213 -25.88 64.63 -40.83
#